data_AF-A0A1W9L1Q3-F1
#
_entry.id   AF-A0A1W9L1Q3-F1
#
_cell.length_a   1.000
_cell.length_b   1.000
_cell.length_c   1.000
_cell.angle_alpha   90.00
_cell.angle_beta   90.00
_cell.angle_gamma   90.00
#
_symmetry.space_group_name_H-M   'P 1'
#
loop_
_entity.id
_entity.type
_entity.pdbx_description
1 polymer ?
#
loop_
_entity_poly.entity_id
_entity_poly.type
_entity_poly.pdbx_seq_one_letter_code
_entity_poly.pdbx_strand_id
1 'polypeptide(L)'
;MVSHFANLKTVRTIVSLSSNIFFLQQLIYNRKLISTSLPFTLLMKILQLELIAFGGFTHTVLDFSKKPTGLHIVYGDNEAGKSTLRRALTHLLFGIPERTGDAYLHTPDQLRLGARLRNQQGEELHYYRRKGRKNTLLDANNQPLEESCLNPFIGNIISVT
;
A
#
# COMPACT_ATOMS: atom_id res chain seq x y z
N MET A 1 11.79 11.39 26.17
CA MET A 1 12.57 11.01 24.97
C MET A 1 11.73 11.40 23.77
N VAL A 2 12.11 12.47 23.07
CA VAL A 2 11.28 13.08 22.01
C VAL A 2 11.18 12.11 20.82
N SER A 3 9.97 11.71 20.46
CA SER A 3 9.67 10.72 19.41
C SER A 3 10.16 11.22 18.04
N HIS A 4 11.20 10.59 17.51
CA HIS A 4 11.76 10.83 16.16
C HIS A 4 10.90 10.24 15.02
N PHE A 5 9.72 9.70 15.33
CA PHE A 5 8.83 9.11 14.35
C PHE A 5 8.02 10.19 13.65
N ALA A 6 8.42 10.53 12.41
CA ALA A 6 7.58 10.98 11.29
C ALA A 6 8.28 11.97 10.32
N ASN A 7 9.60 11.84 10.08
CA ASN A 7 10.25 12.50 8.93
C ASN A 7 10.17 11.64 7.64
N LEU A 8 9.03 10.98 7.40
CA LEU A 8 8.80 10.32 6.11
C LEU A 8 8.43 11.39 5.09
N LYS A 9 9.29 11.52 4.08
CA LYS A 9 9.01 12.34 2.91
C LYS A 9 8.71 11.41 1.74
N THR A 10 7.71 11.78 0.96
CA THR A 10 7.42 11.13 -0.33
C THR A 10 7.98 12.03 -1.42
N VAL A 11 8.94 11.52 -2.20
CA VAL A 11 9.38 12.19 -3.43
C VAL A 11 8.76 11.46 -4.61
N ARG A 12 8.19 12.25 -5.52
CA ARG A 12 7.66 11.79 -6.79
C ARG A 12 8.81 11.84 -7.79
N THR A 13 9.24 10.71 -8.30
CA THR A 13 10.16 10.71 -9.45
C THR A 13 9.31 10.59 -10.71
N ILE A 14 9.25 11.69 -11.48
CA ILE A 14 8.96 11.58 -12.90
C ILE A 14 10.20 10.91 -13.47
N VAL A 15 10.15 9.61 -13.73
CA VAL A 15 11.11 9.05 -14.68
C VAL A 15 10.65 9.56 -16.04
N SER A 16 11.05 10.79 -16.35
CA SER A 16 11.08 11.27 -17.73
C SER A 16 12.19 10.44 -18.34
N LEU A 17 11.81 9.31 -18.92
CA LEU A 17 12.70 8.47 -19.71
C LEU A 17 13.04 9.29 -20.95
N SER A 18 14.01 10.19 -20.83
CA SER A 18 14.64 10.85 -21.96
C SER A 18 15.33 9.76 -22.77
N SER A 19 14.70 9.38 -23.88
CA SER A 19 15.25 8.86 -25.14
C SER A 19 16.17 7.62 -25.14
N ASN A 20 16.72 7.15 -24.02
CA ASN A 20 17.73 6.09 -23.97
C ASN A 20 17.24 4.75 -23.42
N ILE A 21 16.06 4.69 -22.77
CA ILE A 21 15.45 3.41 -22.39
C ILE A 21 14.72 2.73 -23.57
N PHE A 22 14.34 3.49 -24.62
CA PHE A 22 13.71 2.91 -25.80
C PHE A 22 14.61 1.88 -26.51
N PHE A 23 15.93 2.05 -26.41
CA PHE A 23 16.91 1.14 -27.00
C PHE A 23 17.02 -0.19 -26.23
N LEU A 24 16.93 -0.16 -24.89
CA LEU A 24 16.96 -1.38 -24.07
C LEU A 24 15.62 -2.11 -24.09
N GLN A 25 14.49 -1.40 -24.28
CA GLN A 25 13.19 -2.03 -24.49
C GLN A 25 13.12 -2.78 -25.84
N GLN A 26 13.78 -2.25 -26.89
CA GLN A 26 13.90 -2.91 -28.21
C GLN A 26 14.80 -4.15 -28.20
N LEU A 27 15.86 -4.18 -27.39
CA LEU A 27 16.77 -5.33 -27.30
C LEU A 27 16.17 -6.53 -26.54
N ILE A 28 15.27 -6.28 -25.58
CA ILE A 28 14.53 -7.34 -24.88
C ILE A 28 13.35 -7.85 -25.73
N TYR A 29 12.76 -6.99 -26.58
CA TYR A 29 11.60 -7.34 -27.42
C TYR A 29 11.93 -8.25 -28.62
N ASN A 30 13.19 -8.33 -29.06
CA ASN A 30 13.58 -9.02 -30.30
C ASN A 30 13.96 -10.51 -30.17
N ARG A 31 13.49 -11.22 -29.13
CA ARG A 31 13.51 -12.70 -29.13
C ARG A 31 12.12 -13.28 -28.89
N LYS A 32 11.43 -13.53 -30.01
CA LYS A 32 10.28 -14.44 -30.22
C LYS A 32 8.92 -13.98 -29.66
N LEU A 33 8.14 -13.39 -30.59
CA LEU A 33 6.74 -13.67 -30.93
C LEU A 33 5.76 -13.86 -29.75
N ILE A 34 5.11 -12.77 -29.33
CA ILE A 34 3.64 -12.62 -29.26
C ILE A 34 3.36 -11.11 -29.26
N SER A 35 2.74 -10.64 -30.35
CA SER A 35 2.20 -9.31 -30.50
C SER A 35 0.88 -9.20 -29.74
N THR A 36 0.93 -8.81 -28.46
CA THR A 36 -0.16 -8.08 -27.82
C THR A 36 0.43 -7.00 -26.93
N SER A 37 0.23 -5.73 -27.28
CA SER A 37 0.43 -4.61 -26.37
C SER A 37 -0.70 -4.64 -25.34
N LEU A 38 -0.65 -5.56 -24.38
CA LEU A 38 -1.43 -5.40 -23.17
C LEU A 38 -0.77 -4.27 -22.38
N PRO A 39 -1.44 -3.12 -22.15
CA PRO A 39 -0.93 -2.19 -21.16
C PRO A 39 -0.83 -2.99 -19.87
N PHE A 40 0.36 -3.05 -19.27
CA PHE A 40 0.55 -3.58 -17.93
C PHE A 40 -0.11 -2.61 -16.95
N THR A 41 -1.43 -2.50 -17.03
CA THR A 41 -2.24 -1.79 -16.06
C THR A 41 -2.16 -2.68 -14.83
N LEU A 42 -1.51 -2.22 -13.76
CA LEU A 42 -1.49 -2.95 -12.51
C LEU A 42 -2.94 -3.26 -12.09
N LEU A 43 -3.19 -4.50 -11.67
CA LEU A 43 -4.51 -4.96 -11.19
C LEU A 43 -5.12 -4.00 -10.14
N MET A 44 -4.26 -3.34 -9.37
CA MET A 44 -4.62 -2.39 -8.31
C MET A 44 -3.66 -1.18 -8.26
N LYS A 45 -4.22 -0.03 -7.85
CA LYS A 45 -3.49 1.15 -7.40
C LYS A 45 -3.88 1.49 -5.96
N ILE A 46 -2.89 1.79 -5.12
CA ILE A 46 -3.12 2.39 -3.80
C ILE A 46 -3.19 3.90 -4.00
N LEU A 47 -4.35 4.50 -3.75
CA LEU A 47 -4.55 5.95 -3.84
C LEU A 47 -4.17 6.65 -2.54
N GLN A 48 -4.38 5.99 -1.41
CA GLN A 48 -4.13 6.55 -0.09
C GLN A 48 -3.83 5.43 0.91
N LEU A 49 -2.89 5.68 1.82
CA LEU A 49 -2.60 4.83 2.98
C LEU A 49 -2.75 5.65 4.27
N GLU A 50 -3.54 5.16 5.20
CA GLU A 50 -3.85 5.79 6.48
C GLU A 50 -3.29 4.94 7.63
N LEU A 51 -2.34 5.51 8.37
CA LEU A 51 -1.74 4.92 9.57
C LEU A 51 -2.40 5.60 10.78
N ILE A 52 -3.60 5.15 11.12
CA ILE A 52 -4.42 5.75 12.18
C ILE A 52 -3.74 5.53 13.55
N ALA A 53 -3.39 4.29 13.86
CA ALA A 53 -2.64 3.91 15.04
C ALA A 53 -1.86 2.62 14.74
N PHE A 54 -0.56 2.73 14.44
CA PHE A 54 0.26 1.57 14.09
C PHE A 54 1.77 1.83 14.25
N GLY A 55 2.47 0.97 14.99
CA GLY A 55 3.87 1.21 15.33
C GLY A 55 4.03 2.58 16.00
N GLY A 56 4.97 3.38 15.52
CA GLY A 56 5.19 4.76 15.96
C GLY A 56 4.35 5.80 15.22
N PHE A 57 3.45 5.40 14.31
CA PHE A 57 2.62 6.33 13.55
C PHE A 57 1.29 6.61 14.26
N THR A 58 0.85 7.86 14.17
CA THR A 58 -0.43 8.35 14.69
C THR A 58 -1.04 9.29 13.67
N HIS A 59 -2.27 8.99 13.21
CA HIS A 59 -3.03 9.78 12.24
C HIS A 59 -2.22 10.23 11.01
N THR A 60 -1.31 9.40 10.53
CA THR A 60 -0.44 9.72 9.40
C THR A 60 -1.09 9.27 8.09
N VAL A 61 -1.13 10.16 7.10
CA VAL A 61 -1.79 9.90 5.80
C VAL A 61 -0.77 10.08 4.69
N LEU A 62 -0.63 9.04 3.85
CA LEU A 62 0.16 9.08 2.63
C LEU A 62 -0.78 9.09 1.42
N ASP A 63 -0.85 10.23 0.74
CA ASP A 63 -1.68 10.43 -0.45
C ASP A 63 -0.86 10.22 -1.73
N PHE A 64 -1.25 9.19 -2.49
CA PHE A 64 -0.66 8.77 -3.77
C PHE A 64 -1.58 9.11 -4.96
N SER A 65 -2.76 9.69 -4.74
CA SER A 65 -3.74 9.97 -5.78
C SER A 65 -3.34 11.13 -6.71
N LYS A 66 -2.45 12.00 -6.24
CA LYS A 66 -2.01 13.21 -6.96
C LYS A 66 -1.20 12.84 -8.21
N LYS A 67 -1.58 13.40 -9.35
CA LYS A 67 -0.86 13.27 -10.63
C LYS A 67 0.52 13.97 -10.58
N PRO A 68 1.50 13.50 -11.37
CA PRO A 68 1.45 12.34 -12.27
C PRO A 68 1.48 11.01 -11.50
N THR A 69 0.70 10.04 -11.96
CA THR A 69 0.69 8.68 -11.40
C THR A 69 1.94 7.93 -11.84
N GLY A 70 2.68 7.31 -10.93
CA GLY A 70 3.95 6.64 -11.25
C GLY A 70 4.62 6.00 -10.03
N LEU A 71 5.95 6.03 -9.99
CA LEU A 71 6.74 5.51 -8.88
C LEU A 71 6.72 6.48 -7.69
N HIS A 72 6.23 6.01 -6.53
CA HIS A 72 6.30 6.74 -5.27
C HIS A 72 7.47 6.20 -4.45
N ILE A 73 8.44 7.06 -4.11
CA ILE A 73 9.55 6.71 -3.22
C ILE A 73 9.27 7.32 -1.86
N VAL A 74 9.14 6.45 -0.86
CA VAL A 74 9.07 6.85 0.55
C VAL A 74 10.47 6.74 1.14
N TYR A 75 11.01 7.87 1.60
CA TYR A 75 12.34 7.95 2.21
C TYR A 75 12.28 8.76 3.50
N GLY A 76 13.35 8.67 4.27
CA GLY A 76 13.52 9.32 5.56
C GLY A 76 14.76 8.78 6.24
N ASP A 77 15.10 9.32 7.41
CA ASP A 77 16.25 8.88 8.18
C ASP A 77 16.14 7.40 8.60
N ASN A 78 17.24 6.85 9.10
CA ASN A 78 17.15 5.59 9.84
C ASN A 78 16.16 5.78 10.99
N GLU A 79 15.39 4.73 11.27
CA GLU A 79 14.32 4.75 12.31
C GLU A 79 13.10 5.62 11.99
N ALA A 80 13.04 6.30 10.83
CA ALA A 80 11.86 7.06 10.40
C ALA A 80 10.59 6.21 10.17
N GLY A 81 10.67 4.89 10.35
CA GLY A 81 9.52 3.99 10.26
C GLY A 81 9.28 3.34 8.89
N LYS A 82 10.26 3.35 7.97
CA LYS A 82 10.15 2.73 6.64
C LYS A 82 9.81 1.23 6.68
N SER A 83 10.47 0.47 7.55
CA SER A 83 10.17 -0.95 7.75
C SER A 83 8.78 -1.18 8.36
N THR A 84 8.38 -0.32 9.30
CA THR A 84 7.04 -0.33 9.90
C THR A 84 5.97 -0.02 8.87
N LEU A 85 6.21 0.94 7.97
CA LEU A 85 5.29 1.26 6.87
C LEU A 85 5.08 0.07 5.93
N ARG A 86 6.16 -0.63 5.57
CA ARG A 86 6.08 -1.84 4.74
C ARG A 86 5.23 -2.91 5.42
N ARG A 87 5.43 -3.14 6.72
CA ARG A 87 4.61 -4.08 7.52
C ARG A 87 3.15 -3.62 7.60
N ALA A 88 2.91 -2.33 7.80
CA ALA A 88 1.57 -1.77 7.81
C ALA A 88 0.83 -2.05 6.50
N LEU A 89 1.49 -1.85 5.35
CA LEU A 89 0.89 -2.18 4.05
C LEU A 89 0.57 -3.67 3.93
N THR A 90 1.49 -4.56 4.32
CA THR A 90 1.23 -6.01 4.35
C THR A 90 0.03 -6.34 5.25
N HIS A 91 0.00 -5.80 6.47
CA HIS A 91 -1.08 -6.09 7.41
C HIS A 91 -2.42 -5.50 6.98
N LEU A 92 -2.43 -4.35 6.32
CA LEU A 92 -3.63 -3.73 5.77
C LEU A 92 -4.28 -4.63 4.70
N LEU A 93 -3.48 -5.26 3.84
CA LEU A 93 -3.95 -6.12 2.78
C LEU A 93 -4.36 -7.51 3.30
N PHE A 94 -3.54 -8.11 4.18
CA PHE A 94 -3.64 -9.54 4.52
C PHE A 94 -4.04 -9.84 5.98
N GLY A 95 -4.22 -8.83 6.82
CA GLY A 95 -4.50 -9.03 8.25
C GLY A 95 -3.36 -8.59 9.16
N ILE A 96 -3.72 -8.01 10.31
CA ILE A 96 -2.76 -7.78 11.41
C ILE A 96 -2.65 -9.10 12.19
N PRO A 97 -1.45 -9.69 12.33
CA PRO A 97 -1.29 -10.95 13.04
C PRO A 97 -1.61 -10.82 14.52
N GLU A 98 -2.02 -11.92 15.14
CA GLU A 98 -2.38 -11.96 16.56
C GLU A 98 -1.22 -11.52 17.46
N ARG A 99 -0.01 -11.97 17.13
CA ARG A 99 1.25 -11.51 17.71
C ARG A 99 1.89 -10.54 16.74
N THR A 100 2.03 -9.29 17.16
CA THR A 100 2.69 -8.25 16.37
C THR A 100 3.60 -7.44 17.27
N GLY A 101 4.79 -7.11 16.77
CA GLY A 101 5.72 -6.21 17.42
C GLY A 101 5.41 -4.73 17.17
N ASP A 102 4.37 -4.41 16.40
CA ASP A 102 4.01 -3.03 16.03
C ASP A 102 3.03 -2.36 17.02
N ALA A 103 2.70 -2.99 18.14
CA ALA A 103 1.90 -2.41 19.22
C ALA A 103 2.78 -1.87 20.37
N TYR A 104 3.79 -1.05 20.06
CA TYR A 104 4.70 -0.48 21.05
C TYR A 104 4.33 0.93 21.53
N LEU A 105 3.69 1.74 20.68
CA LEU A 105 3.15 3.05 21.06
C LEU A 105 1.64 2.99 21.37
N HIS A 106 0.91 2.14 20.64
CA HIS A 106 -0.54 1.98 20.72
C HIS A 106 -0.89 0.61 21.27
N THR A 107 -1.98 0.51 22.03
CA THR A 107 -2.43 -0.80 22.55
C THR A 107 -2.93 -1.69 21.40
N PRO A 108 -2.84 -3.03 21.53
CA PRO A 108 -3.18 -3.93 20.42
C PRO A 108 -4.59 -3.78 19.84
N ASP A 109 -5.56 -3.40 20.67
CA ASP A 109 -6.96 -3.13 20.32
C ASP A 109 -7.17 -1.81 19.57
N GLN A 110 -6.26 -0.85 19.77
CA GLN A 110 -6.26 0.43 19.06
C GLN A 110 -5.65 0.33 17.67
N LEU A 111 -4.91 -0.74 17.36
CA LEU A 111 -4.23 -0.88 16.08
C LEU A 111 -5.21 -0.79 14.91
N ARG A 112 -5.01 0.24 14.08
CA ARG A 112 -5.90 0.56 12.97
C ARG A 112 -5.14 1.16 11.79
N LEU A 113 -5.47 0.62 10.63
CA LEU A 113 -4.95 1.00 9.32
C LEU A 113 -6.12 1.29 8.39
N GLY A 114 -5.92 2.08 7.34
CA GLY A 114 -6.91 2.34 6.31
C GLY A 114 -6.27 2.55 4.96
N ALA A 115 -7.04 2.37 3.89
CA ALA A 115 -6.60 2.70 2.54
C ALA A 115 -7.74 2.96 1.59
N ARG A 116 -7.41 3.72 0.55
CA ARG A 116 -8.20 3.81 -0.68
C ARG A 116 -7.48 3.09 -1.80
N LEU A 117 -8.13 2.08 -2.36
CA LEU A 117 -7.64 1.31 -3.49
C LEU A 117 -8.47 1.62 -4.73
N ARG A 118 -7.87 1.50 -5.91
CA ARG A 118 -8.57 1.55 -7.20
C ARG A 118 -8.16 0.35 -8.06
N ASN A 119 -9.13 -0.36 -8.61
CA ASN A 119 -8.86 -1.47 -9.53
C ASN A 119 -8.71 -0.98 -10.99
N GLN A 120 -8.46 -1.91 -11.91
CA GLN A 120 -8.35 -1.61 -13.35
C GLN A 120 -9.65 -1.10 -13.98
N GLN A 121 -10.79 -1.49 -13.43
CA GLN A 121 -12.12 -1.07 -13.89
C GLN A 121 -12.46 0.36 -13.40
N GLY A 122 -11.61 0.95 -12.55
CA GLY A 122 -11.81 2.28 -12.00
C GLY A 122 -12.62 2.31 -10.71
N GLU A 123 -13.07 1.15 -10.22
CA GLU A 123 -13.79 1.04 -8.95
C GLU A 123 -12.85 1.35 -7.78
N GLU A 124 -13.38 2.07 -6.80
CA GLU A 124 -12.65 2.43 -5.60
C GLU A 124 -13.22 1.72 -4.38
N LEU A 125 -12.31 1.29 -3.50
CA LEU A 125 -12.66 0.77 -2.19
C LEU A 125 -11.92 1.59 -1.14
N HIS A 126 -12.69 2.22 -0.25
CA HIS A 126 -12.18 2.83 0.98
C HIS A 126 -12.54 1.92 2.14
N TYR A 127 -11.53 1.43 2.85
CA TYR A 127 -11.74 0.53 3.96
C TYR A 127 -10.70 0.74 5.05
N TYR A 128 -11.02 0.20 6.21
CA TYR A 128 -10.18 0.17 7.39
C TYR A 128 -9.94 -1.27 7.81
N ARG A 129 -8.80 -1.50 8.46
CA ARG A 129 -8.49 -2.79 9.07
C ARG A 129 -8.07 -2.59 10.52
N ARG A 130 -8.71 -3.32 11.42
CA ARG A 130 -8.34 -3.41 12.84
C ARG A 130 -7.68 -4.75 13.15
N LYS A 131 -6.97 -4.84 14.27
CA LYS A 131 -6.51 -6.13 14.80
C LYS A 131 -7.69 -6.96 15.32
N GLY A 132 -7.70 -8.25 15.00
CA GLY A 132 -8.73 -9.19 15.47
C GLY A 132 -8.71 -10.50 14.68
N ARG A 133 -9.56 -11.45 15.08
CA ARG A 133 -9.71 -12.75 14.39
C ARG A 133 -10.90 -12.79 13.43
N LYS A 134 -11.91 -11.94 13.64
CA LYS A 134 -13.15 -11.86 12.85
C LYS A 134 -13.53 -10.39 12.69
N ASN A 135 -14.22 -10.07 11.60
CA ASN A 135 -14.74 -8.72 11.31
C ASN A 135 -13.63 -7.67 11.47
N THR A 136 -12.52 -7.90 10.77
CA THR A 136 -11.31 -7.08 10.86
C THR A 136 -11.28 -5.98 9.81
N LEU A 137 -11.88 -6.20 8.63
CA LEU A 137 -12.16 -5.13 7.67
C LEU A 137 -13.43 -4.40 8.08
N LEU A 138 -13.38 -3.08 7.90
CA LEU A 138 -14.46 -2.18 8.23
C LEU A 138 -14.64 -1.15 7.11
N ASP A 139 -15.86 -0.69 6.91
CA ASP A 139 -16.17 0.47 6.09
C ASP A 139 -15.90 1.79 6.85
N ALA A 140 -16.20 2.92 6.23
CA ALA A 140 -16.07 4.25 6.83
C ALA A 140 -16.98 4.48 8.06
N ASN A 141 -18.05 3.70 8.20
CA ASN A 141 -18.98 3.76 9.33
C ASN A 141 -18.60 2.78 10.45
N ASN A 142 -17.43 2.12 10.37
CA ASN A 142 -16.99 1.04 11.26
C ASN A 142 -17.88 -0.23 11.21
N GLN A 143 -18.60 -0.44 10.12
CA GLN A 143 -19.35 -1.67 9.89
C GLN A 143 -18.45 -2.75 9.27
N PRO A 144 -18.57 -4.02 9.68
CA PRO A 144 -17.80 -5.11 9.10
C PRO A 144 -17.98 -5.25 7.58
N LEU A 145 -16.87 -5.38 6.87
CA LEU A 145 -16.84 -5.79 5.46
C LEU A 145 -16.38 -7.24 5.34
N GLU A 146 -16.85 -7.92 4.30
CA GLU A 146 -16.33 -9.24 3.93
C GLU A 146 -14.92 -9.13 3.31
N GLU A 147 -14.05 -10.10 3.57
CA GLU A 147 -12.72 -10.18 2.92
C GLU A 147 -12.83 -10.27 1.39
N SER A 148 -13.93 -10.84 0.88
CA SER A 148 -14.21 -11.00 -0.56
C SER A 148 -14.20 -9.66 -1.32
N CYS A 149 -14.49 -8.54 -0.65
CA CYS A 149 -14.44 -7.20 -1.23
C CYS A 149 -13.02 -6.79 -1.71
N LEU A 150 -11.96 -7.42 -1.18
CA LEU A 150 -10.58 -7.16 -1.62
C LEU A 150 -10.21 -7.90 -2.91
N ASN A 151 -10.92 -8.97 -3.27
CA ASN A 151 -10.58 -9.84 -4.41
C ASN A 151 -10.40 -9.08 -5.74
N PRO A 152 -11.25 -8.08 -6.09
CA PRO A 152 -11.06 -7.31 -7.33
C PRO A 152 -9.78 -6.48 -7.37
N PHE A 153 -9.14 -6.24 -6.21
CA PHE A 153 -7.94 -5.42 -6.08
C PHE A 153 -6.67 -6.28 -5.96
N ILE A 154 -6.65 -7.26 -5.05
CA ILE A 154 -5.45 -8.06 -4.80
C ILE A 154 -5.41 -9.37 -5.59
N GLY A 155 -6.51 -9.75 -6.25
CA GLY A 155 -6.67 -11.07 -6.86
C GLY A 155 -6.72 -12.20 -5.82
N ASN A 156 -6.47 -13.44 -6.24
CA ASN A 156 -6.41 -14.61 -5.33
C ASN A 156 -5.03 -14.77 -4.67
N ILE A 157 -4.29 -13.67 -4.45
CA ILE A 157 -2.97 -13.73 -3.84
C ILE A 157 -3.14 -13.99 -2.34
N ILE A 158 -2.75 -15.19 -1.93
CA ILE A 158 -2.64 -15.56 -0.52
C ILE A 158 -1.25 -15.12 -0.05
N SER A 159 -1.15 -14.51 1.13
CA SER A 159 0.16 -14.17 1.71
C SER A 159 0.96 -15.46 1.89
N VAL A 160 2.08 -15.61 1.19
CA VAL A 160 3.06 -16.67 1.47
C VAL A 160 3.69 -16.31 2.83
N THR A 161 3.48 -17.18 3.81
CA THR A 161 4.01 -17.00 5.18
C THR A 161 5.49 -17.37 5.22
#